data_AF-A0A352FNQ5-F1
#
_entry.id   AF-A0A352FNQ5-F1
#
_cell.length_a   1.000
_cell.length_b   1.000
_cell.length_c   1.000
_cell.angle_alpha   90.00
_cell.angle_beta   90.00
_cell.angle_gamma   90.00
#
_symmetry.space_group_name_H-M   'P 1'
#
loop_
_entity.id
_entity.type
_entity.pdbx_description
1 polymer ?
#
loop_
_entity_poly.entity_id
_entity_poly.type
_entity_poly.pdbx_seq_one_letter_code
_entity_poly.pdbx_strand_id
1 'polypeptide(L)'
;MGIFGKSVLLISMSVVLIIGAGCAKKSSRTTKVTVAGEATSRVEPDTAVLTVSVVTQNAQALNAQQENARKSEAVTAAVKTTAGSSVEIKTSDYTLQPQYDYRDNRLPKIVGYNARNSVIVTMTDLKNVGAVIDAASNAGANSIDGIASFCARPVPPVGKHWQTQPSKR
;
A
#
# COMPACT_ATOMS: atom_id res chain seq x y z
N MET A 1 -0.33 -123.32 26.53
CA MET A 1 0.59 -122.37 27.20
C MET A 1 0.30 -120.97 26.68
N GLY A 2 0.34 -119.98 27.57
CA GLY A 2 -0.40 -118.72 27.50
C GLY A 2 -0.08 -117.72 26.39
N ILE A 3 -1.00 -116.74 26.38
CA ILE A 3 -1.31 -115.64 25.45
C ILE A 3 -0.41 -114.41 25.73
N PHE A 4 -0.56 -113.37 24.90
CA PHE A 4 -0.31 -111.93 25.10
C PHE A 4 0.85 -111.36 24.24
N GLY A 5 0.67 -110.48 23.26
CA GLY A 5 -0.46 -109.61 22.92
C GLY A 5 -0.37 -108.26 23.65
N LYS A 6 0.34 -107.28 23.08
CA LYS A 6 0.27 -105.85 23.46
C LYS A 6 0.43 -104.96 22.23
N SER A 7 -0.57 -104.14 21.96
CA SER A 7 -0.54 -103.06 20.97
C SER A 7 -1.55 -101.98 21.39
N VAL A 8 -1.05 -100.73 21.45
CA VAL A 8 -1.75 -99.44 21.21
C VAL A 8 -2.75 -98.98 22.30
N LEU A 9 -2.47 -97.97 23.13
CA LEU A 9 -2.40 -96.48 22.97
C LEU A 9 -3.73 -95.78 23.35
N LEU A 10 -3.63 -94.59 24.00
CA LEU A 10 -4.57 -93.43 24.10
C LEU A 10 -4.75 -92.92 25.56
N ILE A 11 -4.84 -91.63 25.92
CA ILE A 11 -4.38 -90.31 25.44
C ILE A 11 -4.52 -89.37 26.68
N SER A 12 -3.66 -88.35 26.79
CA SER A 12 -3.45 -87.45 27.93
C SER A 12 -4.19 -86.11 27.85
N MET A 13 -4.87 -85.75 28.95
CA MET A 13 -4.97 -84.45 29.68
C MET A 13 -4.82 -83.08 28.96
N SER A 14 -5.94 -82.33 28.97
CA SER A 14 -6.24 -80.88 29.00
C SER A 14 -5.18 -79.81 28.66
N VAL A 15 -5.54 -78.87 27.75
CA VAL A 15 -4.96 -77.51 27.64
C VAL A 15 -6.06 -76.47 27.38
N VAL A 16 -6.13 -75.45 28.24
CA VAL A 16 -6.94 -74.23 28.11
C VAL A 16 -6.13 -73.18 27.34
N LEU A 17 -6.74 -72.47 26.38
CA LEU A 17 -6.13 -71.35 25.68
C LEU A 17 -7.09 -70.15 25.62
N ILE A 18 -6.77 -69.15 26.43
CA ILE A 18 -7.33 -67.80 26.44
C ILE A 18 -6.70 -67.05 25.27
N ILE A 19 -7.49 -66.53 24.33
CA ILE A 19 -7.01 -65.54 23.34
C ILE A 19 -7.92 -64.32 23.42
N GLY A 20 -7.35 -63.23 23.93
CA GLY A 20 -8.01 -61.96 24.16
C GLY A 20 -8.47 -61.28 22.87
N ALA A 21 -9.64 -60.65 22.94
CA ALA A 21 -10.13 -59.74 21.92
C ALA A 21 -9.23 -58.49 21.88
N GLY A 22 -8.30 -58.44 20.93
CA GLY A 22 -7.58 -57.23 20.58
C GLY A 22 -8.55 -56.19 20.03
N CYS A 23 -8.82 -55.15 20.80
CA CYS A 23 -9.60 -54.00 20.35
C CYS A 23 -8.76 -53.20 19.34
N ALA A 24 -8.89 -53.53 18.05
CA ALA A 24 -8.25 -52.79 16.98
C ALA A 24 -8.87 -51.38 16.88
N LYS A 25 -8.21 -50.38 17.47
CA LYS A 25 -8.53 -48.96 17.22
C LYS A 25 -8.31 -48.67 15.73
N LYS A 26 -9.39 -48.53 14.97
CA LYS A 26 -9.35 -47.95 13.62
C LYS A 26 -8.84 -46.51 13.76
N SER A 27 -7.57 -46.29 13.46
CA SER A 27 -7.04 -44.96 13.21
C SER A 27 -7.76 -44.41 11.98
N SER A 28 -8.66 -43.47 12.19
CA SER A 28 -9.23 -42.66 11.11
C SER A 28 -8.08 -41.91 10.46
N ARG A 29 -7.65 -42.37 9.28
CA ARG A 29 -6.73 -41.61 8.43
C ARG A 29 -7.47 -40.36 7.98
N THR A 30 -7.26 -39.26 8.68
CA THR A 30 -7.77 -37.96 8.24
C THR A 30 -7.01 -37.55 6.97
N THR A 31 -7.69 -37.62 5.83
CA THR A 31 -7.20 -37.08 4.56
C THR A 31 -7.19 -35.56 4.65
N LYS A 32 -6.00 -34.94 4.68
CA LYS A 32 -5.84 -33.49 4.60
C LYS A 32 -5.48 -33.11 3.17
N VAL A 33 -6.19 -32.14 2.61
CA VAL A 33 -5.83 -31.49 1.36
C VAL A 33 -5.35 -30.09 1.72
N THR A 34 -4.08 -29.80 1.46
CA THR A 34 -3.50 -28.47 1.61
C THR A 34 -3.47 -27.81 0.25
N VAL A 35 -4.09 -26.65 0.13
CA VAL A 35 -4.05 -25.82 -1.08
C VAL A 35 -3.33 -24.52 -0.78
N ALA A 36 -2.44 -24.11 -1.68
CA ALA A 36 -1.89 -22.76 -1.74
C ALA A 36 -2.58 -22.02 -2.87
N GLY A 37 -3.08 -20.82 -2.60
CA GLY A 37 -3.70 -19.95 -3.59
C GLY A 37 -2.99 -18.61 -3.61
N GLU A 38 -2.66 -18.14 -4.80
CA GLU A 38 -2.15 -16.78 -5.03
C GLU A 38 -3.28 -15.94 -5.66
N ALA A 39 -3.44 -14.71 -5.20
CA ALA A 39 -4.38 -13.75 -5.76
C ALA A 39 -3.64 -12.45 -6.04
N THR A 40 -3.81 -11.92 -7.24
CA THR A 40 -3.29 -10.59 -7.64
C THR A 40 -4.48 -9.70 -8.00
N SER A 41 -4.44 -8.44 -7.55
CA SER A 41 -5.46 -7.44 -7.87
C SER A 41 -4.76 -6.15 -8.29
N ARG A 42 -5.24 -5.55 -9.39
CA ARG A 42 -4.80 -4.23 -9.85
C ARG A 42 -5.86 -3.23 -9.45
N VAL A 43 -5.46 -2.18 -8.74
CA VAL A 43 -6.36 -1.12 -8.25
C VAL A 43 -5.93 0.19 -8.87
N GLU A 44 -6.88 0.92 -9.47
CA GLU A 44 -6.64 2.27 -9.93
C GLU A 44 -6.43 3.20 -8.73
N PRO A 45 -5.44 4.12 -8.76
CA PRO A 45 -5.29 5.12 -7.72
C PRO A 45 -6.59 5.93 -7.55
N ASP A 46 -6.93 6.28 -6.32
CA ASP A 46 -8.15 7.05 -6.01
C ASP A 46 -7.85 8.45 -5.46
N THR A 47 -6.57 8.76 -5.25
CA THR A 47 -6.10 10.03 -4.70
C THR A 47 -4.82 10.48 -5.42
N ALA A 48 -4.77 11.75 -5.81
CA ALA A 48 -3.55 12.42 -6.27
C ALA A 48 -3.11 13.46 -5.24
N VAL A 49 -1.80 13.51 -5.04
CA VAL A 49 -1.10 14.52 -4.26
C VAL A 49 -0.16 15.25 -5.22
N LEU A 50 -0.39 16.55 -5.35
CA LEU A 50 0.36 17.46 -6.19
C LEU A 50 1.06 18.48 -5.30
N THR A 51 2.37 18.66 -5.49
CA THR A 51 3.08 19.76 -4.83
C THR A 51 3.27 20.89 -5.83
N VAL A 52 2.69 22.04 -5.52
CA VAL A 52 2.75 23.24 -6.34
C VAL A 52 3.52 24.31 -5.59
N SER A 53 4.54 24.86 -6.25
CA SER A 53 5.45 25.81 -5.64
C SER A 53 5.53 27.10 -6.44
N VAL A 54 5.54 28.22 -5.72
CA VAL A 54 5.75 29.57 -6.25
C VAL A 54 7.13 30.03 -5.81
N VAL A 55 8.01 30.28 -6.78
CA VAL A 55 9.33 30.85 -6.55
C VAL A 55 9.39 32.27 -7.11
N THR A 56 9.78 33.24 -6.30
CA THR A 56 9.99 34.63 -6.71
C THR A 56 11.41 35.06 -6.38
N GLN A 57 11.98 35.93 -7.22
CA GLN A 57 13.33 36.43 -7.04
C GLN A 57 13.31 37.96 -7.05
N ASN A 58 14.02 38.57 -6.11
CA ASN A 58 14.14 40.03 -6.06
C ASN A 58 15.48 40.45 -5.43
N ALA A 59 15.97 41.64 -5.76
CA ALA A 59 17.14 42.23 -5.12
C ALA A 59 16.93 42.49 -3.62
N GLN A 60 15.68 42.76 -3.21
CA GLN A 60 15.29 42.98 -1.82
C GLN A 60 14.48 41.81 -1.29
N ALA A 61 14.86 41.32 -0.11
CA ALA A 61 14.16 40.25 0.59
C ALA A 61 12.65 40.54 0.70
N LEU A 62 12.28 41.69 1.26
CA LEU A 62 10.88 42.07 1.49
C LEU A 62 10.02 42.03 0.20
N ASN A 63 10.56 42.53 -0.91
CA ASN A 63 9.88 42.53 -2.19
C ASN A 63 9.68 41.09 -2.72
N ALA A 64 10.70 40.24 -2.61
CA ALA A 64 10.58 38.82 -2.99
C ALA A 64 9.47 38.14 -2.17
N GLN A 65 9.40 38.41 -0.86
CA GLN A 65 8.39 37.83 0.02
C GLN A 65 6.97 38.30 -0.30
N GLN A 66 6.76 39.61 -0.48
CA GLN A 66 5.45 40.18 -0.77
C GLN A 66 4.92 39.70 -2.13
N GLU A 67 5.78 39.66 -3.15
CA GLU A 67 5.41 39.14 -4.45
C GLU A 67 5.05 37.65 -4.37
N ASN A 68 5.83 36.88 -3.59
CA ASN A 68 5.57 35.47 -3.37
C ASN A 68 4.22 35.22 -2.70
N ALA A 69 3.91 35.97 -1.64
CA ALA A 69 2.66 35.86 -0.91
C ALA A 69 1.46 36.12 -1.83
N ARG A 70 1.52 37.22 -2.61
CA ARG A 70 0.45 37.56 -3.56
C ARG A 70 0.23 36.47 -4.61
N LYS A 71 1.31 35.96 -5.21
CA LYS A 71 1.23 34.89 -6.22
C LYS A 71 0.73 33.57 -5.61
N SER A 72 1.19 33.23 -4.41
CA SER A 72 0.78 32.00 -3.70
C SER A 72 -0.70 32.01 -3.32
N GLU A 73 -1.22 33.17 -2.92
CA GLU A 73 -2.65 33.35 -2.64
C GLU A 73 -3.50 33.23 -3.92
N ALA A 74 -3.04 33.83 -5.02
CA ALA A 74 -3.69 33.69 -6.33
C ALA A 74 -3.71 32.23 -6.79
N VAL A 75 -2.61 31.50 -6.64
CA VAL A 75 -2.53 30.05 -6.95
C VAL A 75 -3.51 29.26 -6.11
N THR A 76 -3.53 29.49 -4.78
CA THR A 76 -4.45 28.80 -3.87
C THR A 76 -5.91 29.02 -4.25
N ALA A 77 -6.27 30.27 -4.60
CA ALA A 77 -7.62 30.60 -5.05
C ALA A 77 -7.96 29.91 -6.38
N ALA A 78 -7.07 29.96 -7.38
CA ALA A 78 -7.29 29.35 -8.69
C ALA A 78 -7.44 27.82 -8.60
N VAL A 79 -6.60 27.17 -7.79
CA VAL A 79 -6.68 25.73 -7.52
C VAL A 79 -8.00 25.38 -6.85
N LYS A 80 -8.42 26.15 -5.83
CA LYS A 80 -9.69 25.90 -5.12
C LYS A 80 -10.91 26.07 -6.03
N THR A 81 -10.91 27.06 -6.91
CA THR A 81 -11.98 27.27 -7.88
C THR A 81 -12.06 26.15 -8.90
N THR A 82 -10.90 25.65 -9.37
CA THR A 82 -10.84 24.61 -10.41
C THR A 82 -11.12 23.21 -9.86
N ALA A 83 -10.58 22.88 -8.69
CA ALA A 83 -10.71 21.56 -8.07
C ALA A 83 -12.00 21.40 -7.23
N GLY A 84 -12.69 22.49 -6.90
CA GLY A 84 -13.97 22.46 -6.18
C GLY A 84 -13.83 22.03 -4.71
N SER A 85 -14.89 21.47 -4.14
CA SER A 85 -14.96 21.12 -2.71
C SER A 85 -14.18 19.85 -2.33
N SER A 86 -13.72 19.08 -3.32
CA SER A 86 -13.06 17.78 -3.14
C SER A 86 -11.53 17.88 -3.10
N VAL A 87 -11.01 19.08 -2.87
CA VAL A 87 -9.57 19.36 -2.76
C VAL A 87 -9.21 19.77 -1.35
N GLU A 88 -8.14 19.17 -0.83
CA GLU A 88 -7.48 19.63 0.39
C GLU A 88 -6.20 20.37 -0.01
N ILE A 89 -6.08 21.62 0.44
CA ILE A 89 -4.91 22.46 0.17
C ILE A 89 -4.22 22.73 1.50
N LYS A 90 -2.94 22.35 1.59
CA LYS A 90 -2.09 22.59 2.75
C LYS A 90 -0.82 23.29 2.33
N THR A 91 -0.50 24.41 2.97
CA THR A 91 0.84 24.99 2.82
C THR A 91 1.86 24.04 3.45
N SER A 92 2.82 23.59 2.66
CA SER A 92 3.88 22.68 3.11
C SER A 92 4.99 23.47 3.77
N ASP A 93 5.58 24.41 3.01
CA ASP A 93 6.85 25.01 3.38
C ASP A 93 6.99 26.41 2.79
N TYR A 94 7.69 27.27 3.54
CA TYR A 94 8.10 28.59 3.09
C TYR A 94 9.59 28.79 3.36
N THR A 95 10.34 29.20 2.34
CA THR A 95 11.76 29.49 2.46
C THR A 95 12.11 30.82 1.81
N LEU A 96 13.03 31.55 2.42
CA LEU A 96 13.63 32.76 1.88
C LEU A 96 15.14 32.61 1.98
N GLN A 97 15.82 32.62 0.85
CA GLN A 97 17.24 32.35 0.77
C GLN A 97 17.95 33.44 -0.02
N PRO A 98 19.06 34.01 0.48
CA PRO A 98 19.89 34.90 -0.30
C PRO A 98 20.54 34.13 -1.46
N GLN A 99 20.61 34.76 -2.62
CA GLN A 99 21.35 34.30 -3.77
C GLN A 99 22.73 34.95 -3.77
N TYR A 100 23.77 34.14 -3.75
CA TYR A 100 25.16 34.60 -3.77
C TYR A 100 25.76 34.47 -5.16
N ASP A 101 26.56 35.46 -5.57
CA ASP A 101 27.47 35.35 -6.70
C ASP A 101 28.87 35.00 -6.19
N TYR A 102 29.41 33.91 -6.73
CA TYR A 102 30.71 33.32 -6.37
C TYR A 102 31.80 33.58 -7.43
N ARG A 103 31.60 34.54 -8.34
CA ARG A 103 32.59 34.88 -9.38
C ARG A 103 33.90 35.46 -8.81
N ASP A 104 34.99 35.22 -9.55
CA ASP A 104 36.30 35.88 -9.44
C ASP A 104 37.15 35.66 -8.17
N ASN A 105 37.12 34.49 -7.53
CA ASN A 105 37.97 34.23 -6.35
C ASN A 105 37.79 35.28 -5.20
N ARG A 106 36.67 36.02 -5.22
CA ARG A 106 36.32 37.04 -4.20
C ARG A 106 35.37 36.46 -3.17
N LEU A 107 35.19 37.22 -2.09
CA LEU A 107 34.16 36.93 -1.10
C LEU A 107 32.76 36.97 -1.76
N PRO A 108 31.88 35.98 -1.46
CA PRO A 108 30.57 35.89 -2.07
C PRO A 108 29.72 37.12 -1.73
N LYS A 109 29.06 37.68 -2.74
CA LYS A 109 28.16 38.83 -2.58
C LYS A 109 26.72 38.40 -2.79
N ILE A 110 25.82 38.91 -1.94
CA ILE A 110 24.39 38.74 -2.14
C ILE A 110 23.98 39.56 -3.37
N VAL A 111 23.42 38.90 -4.37
CA VAL A 111 22.91 39.51 -5.60
C VAL A 111 21.38 39.53 -5.65
N GLY A 112 20.72 38.85 -4.72
CA GLY A 112 19.28 38.88 -4.57
C GLY A 112 18.79 37.89 -3.52
N TYR A 113 17.48 37.67 -3.50
CA TYR A 113 16.77 36.78 -2.59
C TYR A 113 15.74 35.99 -3.36
N ASN A 114 15.68 34.70 -3.08
CA ASN A 114 14.70 33.77 -3.62
C ASN A 114 13.73 33.39 -2.51
N ALA A 115 12.47 33.74 -2.69
CA ALA A 115 11.38 33.27 -1.83
C ALA A 115 10.69 32.10 -2.52
N ARG A 116 10.49 30.99 -1.82
CA ARG A 116 9.74 29.83 -2.28
C ARG A 116 8.62 29.53 -1.28
N ASN A 117 7.42 29.33 -1.79
CA ASN A 117 6.29 28.83 -1.02
C ASN A 117 5.74 27.61 -1.74
N SER A 118 5.59 26.51 -1.00
CA SER A 118 5.17 25.23 -1.54
C SER A 118 3.84 24.83 -0.89
N VAL A 119 2.89 24.42 -1.72
CA VAL A 119 1.53 24.06 -1.34
C VAL A 119 1.27 22.64 -1.83
N ILE A 120 0.82 21.78 -0.91
CA ILE A 120 0.36 20.43 -1.20
C ILE A 120 -1.14 20.49 -1.50
N VAL A 121 -1.50 19.95 -2.65
CA VAL A 121 -2.87 19.85 -3.14
C VAL A 121 -3.21 18.37 -3.23
N THR A 122 -4.13 17.92 -2.38
CA THR A 122 -4.64 16.54 -2.37
C THR A 122 -6.04 16.54 -2.97
N MET A 123 -6.28 15.68 -3.97
CA MET A 123 -7.57 15.58 -4.64
C MET A 123 -7.94 14.13 -4.95
N THR A 124 -9.23 13.83 -4.94
CA THR A 124 -9.78 12.52 -5.34
C THR A 124 -10.20 12.48 -6.80
N ASP A 125 -10.40 13.65 -7.43
CA ASP A 125 -10.76 13.74 -8.84
C ASP A 125 -9.53 13.80 -9.74
N LEU A 126 -9.07 12.61 -10.15
CA LEU A 126 -7.89 12.46 -11.00
C LEU A 126 -8.07 13.04 -12.42
N LYS A 127 -9.31 13.22 -12.89
CA LYS A 127 -9.57 13.73 -14.24
C LYS A 127 -9.27 15.23 -14.35
N ASN A 128 -9.39 15.94 -13.23
CA ASN A 128 -9.19 17.38 -13.14
C ASN A 128 -7.76 17.80 -12.78
N VAL A 129 -6.85 16.84 -12.52
CA VAL A 129 -5.45 17.12 -12.16
C VAL A 129 -4.76 18.02 -13.18
N GLY A 130 -4.94 17.76 -14.48
CA GLY A 130 -4.35 18.57 -15.56
C GLY A 130 -4.87 20.01 -15.55
N ALA A 131 -6.19 20.19 -15.42
CA ALA A 131 -6.80 21.52 -15.33
C ALA A 131 -6.32 22.29 -14.09
N VAL A 132 -6.13 21.60 -12.96
CA VAL A 132 -5.59 22.21 -11.73
C VAL A 132 -4.14 22.66 -11.91
N ILE A 133 -3.33 21.85 -12.59
CA ILE A 133 -1.95 22.21 -12.95
C ILE A 133 -1.93 23.48 -13.82
N ASP A 134 -2.76 23.52 -14.86
CA ASP A 134 -2.85 24.67 -15.77
C ASP A 134 -3.33 25.92 -15.04
N ALA A 135 -4.34 25.79 -14.18
CA ALA A 135 -4.86 26.90 -13.37
C ALA A 135 -3.80 27.43 -12.39
N ALA A 136 -3.07 26.54 -11.73
CA ALA A 136 -1.97 26.91 -10.83
C ALA A 136 -0.85 27.62 -11.59
N SER A 137 -0.45 27.11 -12.77
CA SER A 137 0.62 27.70 -13.57
C SER A 137 0.24 29.10 -14.06
N ASN A 138 -0.97 29.26 -14.59
CA ASN A 138 -1.49 30.57 -15.02
C ASN A 138 -1.59 31.59 -13.87
N ALA A 139 -1.85 31.12 -12.64
CA ALA A 139 -1.92 31.97 -11.46
C ALA A 139 -0.54 32.35 -10.87
N GLY A 140 0.54 31.74 -11.35
CA GLY A 140 1.91 32.10 -10.98
C GLY A 140 2.74 30.99 -10.32
N ALA A 141 2.24 29.75 -10.27
CA ALA A 141 3.05 28.60 -9.93
C ALA A 141 4.07 28.30 -11.03
N ASN A 142 5.32 28.10 -10.64
CA ASN A 142 6.42 27.90 -11.59
C ASN A 142 7.31 26.69 -11.27
N SER A 143 6.97 25.94 -10.22
CA SER A 143 7.58 24.65 -9.93
C SER A 143 6.50 23.68 -9.51
N ILE A 144 6.38 22.57 -10.21
CA ILE A 144 5.45 21.48 -9.90
C ILE A 144 6.31 20.29 -9.48
N ASP A 145 6.35 20.04 -8.18
CA ASP A 145 7.27 19.09 -7.57
C ASP A 145 6.58 17.72 -7.45
N GLY A 146 6.52 17.00 -8.58
CA GLY A 146 6.06 15.60 -8.65
C GLY A 146 4.54 15.39 -8.46
N ILE A 147 4.06 14.29 -9.05
CA ILE A 147 2.69 13.79 -8.85
C ILE A 147 2.82 12.44 -8.15
N ALA A 148 2.31 12.34 -6.93
CA ALA A 148 2.19 11.07 -6.24
C ALA A 148 0.73 10.63 -6.26
N SER A 149 0.47 9.37 -6.62
CA SER A 149 -0.88 8.81 -6.61
C SER A 149 -0.92 7.63 -5.65
N PHE A 150 -1.91 7.62 -4.75
CA PHE A 150 -2.07 6.57 -3.75
C PHE A 150 -3.46 5.95 -3.86
N CYS A 151 -3.56 4.68 -3.45
CA CYS A 151 -4.83 4.04 -3.16
C CYS A 151 -5.06 4.18 -1.66
N ALA A 152 -5.89 5.14 -1.26
CA ALA A 152 -6.17 5.41 0.16
C ALA A 152 -7.03 4.30 0.80
N ARG A 153 -7.74 3.51 -0.02
CA ARG A 153 -8.57 2.40 0.47
C ARG A 153 -7.76 1.10 0.62
N PRO A 154 -7.86 0.42 1.77
CA PRO A 154 -7.37 -0.95 1.88
C PRO A 154 -8.17 -1.85 0.93
N VAL A 155 -7.46 -2.67 0.15
CA VAL A 155 -8.10 -3.68 -0.70
C VAL A 155 -8.84 -4.66 0.21
N PRO A 156 -10.17 -4.81 0.11
CA PRO A 156 -10.89 -5.77 0.92
C PRO A 156 -10.35 -7.17 0.63
N PRO A 157 -10.18 -8.04 1.64
CA PRO A 157 -9.79 -9.42 1.40
C PRO A 157 -10.81 -10.06 0.45
N VAL A 158 -10.33 -10.76 -0.58
CA VAL A 158 -11.18 -11.46 -1.55
C VAL A 158 -12.12 -12.38 -0.78
N GLY A 159 -13.39 -11.97 -0.68
CA GLY A 159 -14.40 -12.66 0.13
C GLY A 159 -14.62 -14.07 -0.36
N LYS A 160 -14.88 -15.00 0.56
CA LYS A 160 -15.08 -16.44 0.29
C LYS A 160 -16.41 -16.66 -0.45
N HIS A 161 -16.39 -16.83 -1.77
CA HIS A 161 -17.57 -17.18 -2.58
C HIS A 161 -17.49 -18.57 -3.21
N TRP A 162 -16.56 -19.43 -2.79
CA TRP A 162 -16.67 -20.86 -3.09
C TRP A 162 -17.79 -21.45 -2.23
N GLN A 163 -19.04 -21.38 -2.70
CA GLN A 163 -20.04 -22.34 -2.24
C GLN A 163 -19.70 -23.67 -2.90
N THR A 164 -19.33 -24.66 -2.09
CA THR A 164 -19.14 -26.03 -2.54
C THR A 164 -20.43 -26.52 -3.21
N GLN A 165 -20.41 -26.70 -4.53
CA GLN A 165 -21.43 -27.52 -5.17
C GLN A 165 -21.26 -28.95 -4.61
N PRO A 166 -22.30 -29.56 -4.02
CA PRO A 166 -22.21 -30.95 -3.64
C PRO A 166 -22.05 -31.77 -4.91
N SER A 167 -20.89 -32.42 -5.02
CA SER A 167 -20.62 -33.50 -5.98
C SER A 167 -21.79 -34.48 -5.93
N LYS A 168 -22.64 -34.45 -6.97
CA LYS A 168 -23.62 -35.52 -7.17
C LYS A 168 -22.85 -36.83 -7.35
N ARG A 169 -23.29 -37.81 -6.57
CA ARG A 169 -22.74 -39.18 -6.50
C ARG A 169 -22.60 -39.82 -7.88
#